data_AF-A0A182TD79-F1
#
_entry.id   AF-A0A182TD79-F1
#
_cell.length_a   1.000
_cell.length_b   1.000
_cell.length_c   1.000
_cell.angle_alpha   90.00
_cell.angle_beta   90.00
_cell.angle_gamma   90.00
#
_symmetry.space_group_name_H-M   'P 1'
#
loop_
_entity.id
_entity.type
_entity.pdbx_description
1 polymer ?
#
loop_
_entity_poly.entity_id
_entity_poly.type
_entity_poly.pdbx_seq_one_letter_code
_entity_poly.pdbx_strand_id
1 'polypeptide(L)'
;MLAKHSYDVRGRQFSKALYWSETSAFGPRAYFVTISKPAALSVDNIQLDDEGVYRCRVDFQNSPTRNHRINLTVTVPPHQILVYDASGLDVTGAIGPLQEDDNLVLTCEVRGGK
;
A
#
# COMPACT_ATOMS: atom_id res chain seq x y z
N MET A 1 5.14 -22.35 5.50
CA MET A 1 4.75 -21.08 4.83
C MET A 1 3.31 -21.26 4.36
N LEU A 2 2.36 -20.64 5.06
CA LEU A 2 0.94 -20.71 4.69
C LEU A 2 0.68 -19.73 3.54
N ALA A 3 -0.17 -20.13 2.58
CA ALA A 3 -0.60 -19.24 1.52
C ALA A 3 -1.58 -18.21 2.10
N LYS A 4 -1.49 -16.94 1.69
CA LYS A 4 -2.48 -15.91 2.06
C LYS A 4 -3.68 -15.89 1.10
N HIS A 5 -3.45 -16.26 -0.15
CA HIS A 5 -4.46 -16.34 -1.20
C HIS A 5 -4.06 -17.41 -2.24
N SER A 6 -5.04 -18.10 -2.84
CA SER A 6 -4.84 -19.04 -3.94
C SER A 6 -5.92 -18.91 -5.00
N TYR A 7 -5.55 -19.17 -6.25
CA TYR A 7 -6.45 -19.18 -7.41
C TYR A 7 -6.02 -20.29 -8.36
N ASP A 8 -6.88 -21.29 -8.56
CA ASP A 8 -6.60 -22.51 -9.32
C ASP A 8 -7.65 -22.75 -10.40
N VAL A 9 -7.18 -22.85 -11.64
CA VAL A 9 -7.98 -23.08 -12.85
C VAL A 9 -7.60 -24.37 -13.57
N ARG A 10 -6.77 -25.23 -12.96
CA ARG A 10 -6.31 -26.47 -13.61
C ARG A 10 -7.50 -27.38 -13.89
N GLY A 11 -7.70 -27.72 -15.17
CA GLY A 11 -8.84 -28.53 -15.63
C GLY A 11 -10.18 -27.83 -15.59
N ARG A 12 -10.22 -26.49 -15.49
CA ARG A 12 -11.46 -25.70 -15.31
C ARG A 12 -11.44 -24.43 -16.16
N GLN A 13 -12.62 -23.90 -16.47
CA GLN A 13 -12.74 -22.54 -17.00
C GLN A 13 -12.46 -21.52 -15.89
N PHE A 14 -11.98 -20.32 -16.25
CA PHE A 14 -11.72 -19.22 -15.30
C PHE A 14 -12.94 -18.86 -14.43
N SER A 15 -14.15 -18.97 -14.99
CA SER A 15 -15.42 -18.75 -14.28
C SER A 15 -15.70 -19.77 -13.17
N LYS A 16 -15.01 -20.91 -13.17
CA LYS A 16 -15.15 -22.02 -12.20
C LYS A 16 -13.86 -22.26 -11.42
N ALA A 17 -13.00 -21.25 -11.33
CA ALA A 17 -11.77 -21.32 -10.56
C ALA A 17 -12.06 -21.68 -9.10
N LEU A 18 -11.21 -22.52 -8.52
CA LEU A 18 -11.15 -22.63 -7.07
C LEU A 18 -10.31 -21.48 -6.55
N TYR A 19 -10.85 -20.73 -5.61
CA TYR A 19 -10.11 -19.68 -4.94
C TYR A 19 -10.28 -19.80 -3.44
N TRP A 20 -9.27 -19.32 -2.73
CA TRP A 20 -9.28 -19.31 -1.28
C TRP A 20 -8.43 -18.15 -0.77
N SER A 21 -8.88 -17.55 0.32
CA SER A 21 -8.21 -16.44 1.00
C SER A 21 -8.18 -16.74 2.50
N GLU A 22 -7.01 -16.63 3.11
CA GLU A 22 -6.80 -16.88 4.53
C GLU A 22 -7.49 -15.78 5.35
N THR A 23 -8.37 -16.16 6.27
CA THR A 23 -9.21 -15.22 7.05
C THR A 23 -8.38 -14.34 7.98
N SER A 24 -7.30 -14.89 8.53
CA SER A 24 -6.35 -14.19 9.40
C SER A 24 -5.40 -13.25 8.64
N ALA A 25 -5.37 -13.31 7.31
CA ALA A 25 -4.57 -12.42 6.46
C ALA A 25 -5.47 -11.42 5.73
N PHE A 26 -5.85 -11.73 4.48
CA PHE A 26 -6.67 -10.83 3.67
C PHE A 26 -8.17 -11.06 3.85
N GLY A 27 -8.57 -12.28 4.23
CA GLY A 27 -9.97 -12.66 4.32
C GLY A 27 -10.75 -12.29 3.05
N PRO A 28 -11.91 -11.65 3.17
CA PRO A 28 -12.75 -11.31 2.01
C PRO A 28 -12.20 -10.13 1.18
N ARG A 29 -11.15 -9.43 1.64
CA ARG A 29 -10.61 -8.24 0.98
C ARG A 29 -9.77 -8.55 -0.26
N ALA A 30 -9.36 -9.80 -0.45
CA ALA A 30 -8.52 -10.21 -1.57
C ALA A 30 -9.30 -10.96 -2.64
N TYR A 31 -9.08 -10.59 -3.90
CA TYR A 31 -9.65 -11.27 -5.06
C TYR A 31 -8.69 -11.19 -6.25
N PHE A 32 -8.71 -12.23 -7.08
CA PHE A 32 -7.83 -12.33 -8.24
C PHE A 32 -8.51 -11.79 -9.50
N VAL A 33 -7.89 -10.81 -10.13
CA VAL A 33 -8.37 -10.15 -11.35
C VAL A 33 -7.68 -10.78 -12.55
N THR A 34 -8.43 -11.55 -13.35
CA THR A 34 -7.92 -12.27 -14.52
C THR A 34 -7.93 -11.45 -15.80
N ILE A 35 -8.72 -10.38 -15.86
CA ILE A 35 -8.87 -9.54 -17.06
C ILE A 35 -7.69 -8.56 -17.24
N SER A 36 -6.97 -8.26 -16.17
CA SER A 36 -5.80 -7.38 -16.21
C SER A 36 -4.63 -8.08 -16.91
N LYS A 37 -3.76 -7.31 -17.57
CA LYS A 37 -2.52 -7.81 -18.19
C LYS A 37 -1.32 -7.07 -17.59
N PRO A 38 -0.54 -7.69 -16.69
CA PRO A 38 -0.68 -9.06 -16.18
C PRO A 38 -1.89 -9.22 -15.24
N ALA A 39 -2.32 -10.47 -15.04
CA ALA A 39 -3.34 -10.81 -14.03
C ALA A 39 -2.81 -10.44 -12.63
N ALA A 40 -3.66 -9.89 -11.79
CA ALA A 40 -3.25 -9.29 -10.51
C ALA A 40 -4.10 -9.78 -9.34
N LEU A 41 -3.49 -9.82 -8.15
CA LEU A 41 -4.21 -9.94 -6.89
C LEU A 41 -4.60 -8.52 -6.44
N SER A 42 -5.89 -8.24 -6.36
CA SER A 42 -6.40 -7.02 -5.74
C SER A 42 -6.65 -7.28 -4.26
N VAL A 43 -6.29 -6.32 -3.41
CA VAL A 43 -6.54 -6.35 -1.97
C VAL A 43 -7.11 -5.00 -1.56
N ASP A 44 -8.37 -5.00 -1.15
CA ASP A 44 -9.07 -3.79 -0.72
C ASP A 44 -8.73 -3.44 0.74
N ASN A 45 -8.88 -2.15 1.09
CA ASN A 45 -8.70 -1.64 2.45
C ASN A 45 -7.40 -2.14 3.11
N ILE A 46 -6.26 -1.86 2.48
CA ILE A 46 -4.92 -2.24 2.95
C ILE A 46 -4.69 -1.74 4.38
N GLN A 47 -4.14 -2.61 5.22
CA GLN A 47 -3.78 -2.32 6.61
C GLN A 47 -2.26 -2.25 6.77
N LEU A 48 -1.79 -1.60 7.84
CA LEU A 48 -0.35 -1.52 8.15
C LEU A 48 0.30 -2.91 8.29
N ASP A 49 -0.41 -3.87 8.88
CA ASP A 49 0.06 -5.24 9.06
C ASP A 49 0.11 -6.06 7.75
N ASP A 50 -0.46 -5.52 6.66
CA ASP A 50 -0.32 -6.11 5.33
C ASP A 50 1.09 -5.84 4.76
N GLU A 51 1.86 -4.89 5.31
CA GLU A 51 3.23 -4.58 4.86
C GLU A 51 4.17 -5.80 4.94
N GLY A 52 5.01 -5.95 3.92
CA GLY A 52 6.08 -6.95 3.93
C GLY A 52 6.37 -7.56 2.56
N VAL A 53 7.20 -8.59 2.57
CA VAL A 53 7.64 -9.28 1.35
C VAL A 53 6.75 -10.48 1.04
N TYR A 54 6.09 -10.41 -0.10
CA TYR A 54 5.20 -11.45 -0.63
C TYR A 54 5.91 -12.30 -1.67
N ARG A 55 5.48 -13.56 -1.79
CA ARG A 55 5.89 -14.45 -2.87
C ARG A 55 4.66 -14.86 -3.70
N CYS A 56 4.64 -14.44 -4.95
CA CYS A 56 3.69 -14.94 -5.93
C CYS A 56 4.30 -16.18 -6.61
N ARG A 57 3.61 -17.33 -6.49
CA ARG A 57 3.99 -18.59 -7.11
C ARG A 57 2.93 -18.95 -8.15
N VAL A 58 3.36 -19.24 -9.38
CA VAL A 58 2.49 -19.66 -10.47
C VAL A 58 2.97 -21.00 -10.99
N ASP A 59 2.15 -22.04 -10.84
CA ASP A 59 2.43 -23.38 -11.35
C ASP A 59 1.75 -23.55 -12.71
N PHE A 60 2.52 -23.93 -13.74
CA PHE A 60 2.01 -24.22 -15.08
C PHE A 60 2.01 -25.74 -15.31
N GLN A 61 1.14 -26.21 -16.21
CA GLN A 61 1.07 -27.64 -16.53
C GLN A 61 2.32 -28.14 -17.28
N ASN A 62 2.76 -27.39 -18.29
CA ASN A 62 3.83 -27.80 -19.21
C ASN A 62 5.03 -26.85 -19.16
N SER A 63 5.17 -26.06 -18.10
CA SER A 63 6.25 -25.09 -17.97
C SER A 63 6.71 -24.99 -16.51
N PRO A 64 7.96 -24.60 -16.26
CA PRO A 64 8.45 -24.44 -14.90
C PRO A 64 7.63 -23.44 -14.08
N THR A 65 7.50 -23.69 -12.78
CA THR A 65 6.89 -22.78 -11.82
C THR A 65 7.61 -21.44 -11.82
N ARG A 66 6.85 -20.34 -11.97
CA ARG A 66 7.39 -18.98 -11.83
C ARG A 66 7.20 -18.48 -10.41
N ASN A 67 8.23 -17.83 -9.88
CA ASN A 67 8.19 -17.22 -8.56
C ASN A 67 8.58 -15.75 -8.68
N HIS A 68 7.76 -14.87 -8.12
CA HIS A 68 8.05 -13.45 -8.01
C HIS A 68 8.05 -13.05 -6.53
N ARG A 69 9.01 -12.22 -6.14
CA ARG A 69 9.03 -11.55 -4.85
C ARG A 69 8.53 -10.13 -5.03
N ILE A 70 7.57 -9.72 -4.21
CA ILE A 70 6.97 -8.38 -4.21
C ILE A 70 7.19 -7.79 -2.83
N ASN A 71 7.70 -6.57 -2.75
CA ASN A 71 7.74 -5.81 -1.51
C ASN A 71 6.52 -4.88 -1.47
N LEU A 72 5.59 -5.12 -0.55
CA LEU A 72 4.47 -4.24 -0.31
C LEU A 72 4.85 -3.29 0.84
N THR A 73 4.93 -2.00 0.55
CA THR A 73 5.14 -0.94 1.55
C THR A 73 3.84 -0.17 1.71
N VAL A 74 3.39 0.03 2.95
CA VAL A 74 2.13 0.70 3.26
C VAL A 74 2.43 2.08 3.83
N THR A 75 2.08 3.11 3.07
CA THR A 75 2.25 4.50 3.48
C THR A 75 1.03 5.02 4.21
N VAL A 76 1.24 5.78 5.28
CA VAL A 76 0.16 6.44 6.03
C VAL A 76 0.29 7.95 5.84
N PRO A 77 -0.75 8.65 5.33
CA PRO A 77 -0.69 10.09 5.20
C PRO A 77 -0.60 10.74 6.59
N PRO A 78 0.14 11.85 6.73
CA PRO A 78 0.17 12.58 7.98
C PRO A 78 -1.22 13.11 8.32
N HIS A 79 -1.59 13.06 9.60
CA HIS A 79 -2.88 13.58 10.05
C HIS A 79 -2.81 15.05 10.46
N GLN A 80 -1.61 15.61 10.62
CA GLN A 80 -1.44 16.99 11.04
C GLN A 80 -0.16 17.59 10.44
N ILE A 81 -0.28 18.82 9.95
CA ILE A 81 0.82 19.65 9.44
C ILE A 81 0.72 20.98 10.17
N LEU A 82 1.82 21.43 10.75
CA LEU A 82 1.92 22.65 11.52
C LEU A 82 3.09 23.47 10.98
N VAL A 83 2.89 24.77 10.78
CA VAL A 83 3.94 25.66 10.30
C VAL A 83 4.14 26.78 11.31
N TYR A 84 5.35 26.92 11.82
CA TYR A 84 5.69 27.91 12.83
C TYR A 84 6.80 28.86 12.36
N ASP A 85 6.75 30.11 12.79
CA ASP A 85 7.84 31.06 12.59
C ASP A 85 8.98 30.88 13.61
N ALA A 86 10.00 31.73 13.55
CA ALA A 86 11.14 31.71 14.46
C ALA A 86 10.77 31.93 15.95
N SER A 87 9.62 32.54 16.23
CA SER A 87 9.11 32.76 17.59
C SER A 87 8.28 31.58 18.11
N GLY A 88 7.97 30.60 17.25
CA GLY A 88 7.09 29.48 17.54
C GLY A 88 5.60 29.79 17.31
N LEU A 89 5.27 30.91 16.66
CA LEU A 89 3.90 31.26 16.33
C LEU A 89 3.42 30.43 15.14
N ASP A 90 2.22 29.85 15.26
CA ASP A 90 1.57 29.14 14.16
C ASP A 90 1.18 30.13 13.06
N VAL A 91 1.75 29.94 11.87
CA VAL A 91 1.56 30.78 10.69
C VAL A 91 0.92 29.99 9.54
N THR A 92 0.14 28.96 9.87
CA THR A 92 -0.59 28.17 8.88
C THR A 92 -1.55 29.07 8.09
N GLY A 93 -1.26 29.26 6.79
CA GLY A 93 -2.08 30.03 5.86
C GLY A 93 -1.42 31.31 5.35
N ALA A 94 -1.08 32.24 6.23
CA ALA A 94 -0.44 33.51 5.85
C ALA A 94 0.52 33.99 6.94
N ILE A 95 1.66 34.53 6.51
CA ILE A 95 2.68 35.13 7.37
C ILE A 95 2.86 36.62 7.02
N GLY A 96 2.97 37.46 8.05
CA GLY A 96 3.31 38.86 7.91
C GLY A 96 2.56 39.78 8.88
N PRO A 97 2.84 41.10 8.83
CA PRO A 97 3.80 41.77 7.95
C PRO A 97 5.26 41.48 8.32
N LEU A 98 6.14 41.40 7.30
CA LEU A 98 7.58 41.17 7.45
C LEU A 98 8.34 42.44 7.03
N GLN A 99 9.49 42.71 7.65
CA GLN A 99 10.38 43.76 7.15
C GLN A 99 11.14 43.29 5.91
N GLU A 100 11.35 44.20 4.96
CA GLU A 100 12.27 43.99 3.86
C GLU A 100 13.69 43.79 4.42
N ASP A 101 14.47 42.90 3.78
CA ASP A 101 15.81 42.46 4.18
C ASP A 101 15.91 41.61 5.46
N ASP A 102 14.80 41.29 6.13
CA ASP A 102 14.80 40.35 7.26
C ASP A 102 14.91 38.88 6.83
N ASN A 103 15.59 38.08 7.66
CA ASN A 103 15.67 36.63 7.47
C ASN A 103 14.40 35.94 7.98
N LEU A 104 13.61 35.38 7.06
CA LEU A 104 12.45 34.57 7.39
C LEU A 104 12.85 33.11 7.67
N VAL A 105 12.55 32.62 8.87
CA VAL A 105 12.70 31.20 9.23
C VAL A 105 11.34 30.59 9.52
N LEU A 106 11.01 29.53 8.79
CA LEU A 106 9.80 28.74 8.96
C LEU A 106 10.16 27.29 9.32
N THR A 107 9.49 26.75 10.31
CA THR A 107 9.60 25.35 10.71
C THR A 107 8.30 24.63 10.36
N CYS A 108 8.41 23.58 9.56
CA CYS A 108 7.28 22.70 9.25
C CYS A 108 7.39 21.44 10.10
N GLU A 109 6.38 21.20 10.94
CA GLU A 109 6.24 19.98 11.73
C GLU A 109 5.10 19.14 11.18
N VAL A 110 5.42 17.91 10.76
CA VAL A 110 4.45 16.96 10.20
C VAL A 110 4.30 15.80 11.16
N ARG A 111 3.07 15.52 11.60
CA ARG A 111 2.78 14.47 12.60
C ARG A 111 1.96 13.32 12.02
N GLY A 112 2.38 12.13 12.42
CA GLY A 112 1.71 10.84 12.22
C GLY A 112 1.44 10.45 10.78
N GLY A 113 2.51 10.33 10.00
CA GLY A 113 2.57 9.53 8.78
C GLY A 113 3.60 8.40 8.92
N LYS A 114 3.65 7.53 7.91
CA LYS A 114 4.63 6.45 7.75
C LYS A 114 4.98 6.32 6.27
#